data_AF-A0AA85IRQ1-F1
#
_entry.id   AF-A0AA85IRQ1-F1
#
_cell.length_a   1.000
_cell.length_b   1.000
_cell.length_c   1.000
_cell.angle_alpha   90.00
_cell.angle_beta   90.00
_cell.angle_gamma   90.00
#
_symmetry.space_group_name_H-M   'P 1'
#
loop_
_entity.id
_entity.type
_entity.pdbx_description
1 polymer ?
#
loop_
_entity_poly.entity_id
_entity_poly.type
_entity_poly.pdbx_seq_one_letter_code
_entity_poly.pdbx_strand_id
1 'polypeptide(L)'
;MDFIQKKFGCCGVTSAADYGTRTPPKSCTATKSTRINSRGCHDVLVEACRSNLSIICGIGISFALILISGMVFSMMLCCAIRELS
;
A
#
# COMPACT_ATOMS: atom_id res chain seq x y z
N MET A 1 2.86 -5.25 12.89
CA MET A 1 2.41 -3.83 12.93
C MET A 1 3.58 -2.85 12.95
N ASP A 2 4.77 -3.30 13.36
CA ASP A 2 5.93 -2.44 13.59
C ASP A 2 6.48 -1.72 12.36
N PHE A 3 6.46 -2.37 11.19
CA PHE A 3 6.94 -1.76 9.95
C PHE A 3 6.09 -0.56 9.53
N ILE A 4 4.76 -0.70 9.58
CA ILE A 4 3.82 0.35 9.20
C ILE A 4 3.93 1.52 10.17
N GLN A 5 3.95 1.24 11.47
CA GLN A 5 4.06 2.27 12.52
C GLN A 5 5.36 3.05 12.42
N LYS A 6 6.48 2.36 12.16
CA LYS A 6 7.79 3.00 11.94
C LYS A 6 7.83 3.81 10.64
N LYS A 7 7.22 3.30 9.57
CA LYS A 7 7.29 3.92 8.24
C LYS A 7 6.38 5.14 8.10
N PHE A 8 5.19 5.09 8.70
CA PHE A 8 4.19 6.16 8.62
C PHE A 8 4.16 7.05 9.87
N GLY A 9 4.96 6.74 10.90
CA GLY A 9 5.04 7.53 12.13
C GLY A 9 3.69 7.62 12.84
N CYS A 10 3.03 6.48 13.00
CA CYS A 10 1.70 6.36 13.59
C CYS A 10 1.68 5.26 14.66
N CYS A 11 0.70 5.28 15.55
CA CYS A 11 0.55 4.25 16.58
C CYS A 11 -0.90 3.79 16.74
N GLY A 12 -1.10 2.47 16.75
CA GLY A 12 -2.44 1.86 16.83
C GLY A 12 -3.29 2.11 15.57
N VAL A 13 -4.56 1.71 15.64
CA VAL A 13 -5.51 1.90 14.52
C VAL A 13 -5.99 3.34 14.51
N THR A 14 -6.50 3.78 15.66
CA THR A 14 -7.01 5.11 15.94
C THR A 14 -6.02 5.89 16.81
N SER A 15 -5.33 5.22 17.75
CA SER A 15 -4.32 5.84 18.62
C SER A 15 -3.52 4.76 19.37
N ALA A 16 -2.43 5.15 20.04
CA ALA A 16 -1.72 4.31 21.00
C ALA A 16 -2.63 3.75 22.12
N ALA A 17 -3.79 4.37 22.36
CA ALA A 17 -4.80 3.87 23.30
C ALA A 17 -5.44 2.53 22.88
N ASP A 18 -5.37 2.14 21.60
CA ASP A 18 -5.85 0.83 21.13
C ASP A 18 -5.12 -0.34 21.78
N TYR A 19 -3.93 -0.09 22.35
CA TYR A 19 -3.18 -1.10 23.11
C TYR A 19 -3.73 -1.32 24.52
N GLY A 20 -4.62 -0.46 25.01
CA GLY A 20 -5.26 -0.56 26.32
C GLY A 20 -4.25 -0.60 27.45
N THR A 21 -4.24 -1.69 28.22
CA THR A 21 -3.30 -1.93 29.32
C THR A 21 -1.97 -2.52 28.86
N ARG A 22 -1.84 -2.90 27.58
CA ARG A 22 -0.60 -3.46 27.04
C ARG A 22 0.34 -2.33 26.65
N THR A 23 1.62 -2.51 26.98
CA THR A 23 2.66 -1.57 26.55
C THR A 23 2.72 -1.55 25.01
N PRO A 24 2.59 -0.39 24.37
CA PRO A 24 2.67 -0.30 22.92
C PRO A 24 4.05 -0.76 22.43
N PRO A 25 4.12 -1.35 21.22
CA PRO A 25 5.35 -1.90 20.69
C PRO A 25 6.42 -0.82 20.52
N LYS A 26 7.70 -1.25 20.49
CA LYS A 26 8.87 -0.35 20.32
C LYS A 26 8.78 0.52 19.06
N SER A 27 8.04 0.08 18.05
CA SER A 27 7.76 0.85 16.84
C SER A 27 6.95 2.12 17.06
N CYS A 28 6.11 2.17 18.10
CA CYS A 28 5.43 3.40 18.55
C CYS A 28 6.30 4.27 19.45
N THR A 29 7.13 3.66 20.30
CA THR A 29 7.94 4.35 21.32
C THR A 29 9.32 4.79 20.83
N ALA A 30 9.81 4.23 19.72
CA ALA A 30 11.10 4.60 19.12
C ALA A 30 11.14 6.04 18.62
N THR A 31 9.98 6.62 18.30
CA THR A 31 9.88 8.01 17.89
C THR A 31 9.35 8.81 19.08
N LYS A 32 10.26 9.47 19.83
CA LYS A 32 9.98 10.28 21.05
C LYS A 32 9.08 11.52 20.80
N SER A 33 8.18 11.49 19.84
CA SER A 33 7.25 12.58 19.57
C SER A 33 5.88 12.21 20.12
N THR A 34 5.44 12.91 21.16
CA THR A 34 4.10 12.79 21.77
C THR A 34 2.98 12.88 20.72
N ARG A 35 3.24 13.55 19.59
CA ARG A 35 2.30 13.65 18.45
C ARG A 35 2.00 12.33 17.75
N ILE A 36 2.92 11.36 17.77
CA ILE A 36 2.77 10.05 17.10
C ILE A 36 1.83 9.13 17.88
N ASN A 37 1.81 9.24 19.21
CA ASN A 37 0.90 8.47 20.05
C ASN A 37 -0.57 8.91 19.89
N SER A 38 -0.80 10.16 19.48
CA SER A 38 -2.15 10.69 19.28
C SER A 38 -2.75 10.36 17.91
N ARG A 39 -1.93 10.03 16.90
CA ARG A 39 -2.40 9.84 15.52
C ARG A 39 -2.41 8.35 15.14
N GLY A 40 -3.60 7.83 14.87
CA GLY A 40 -3.81 6.47 14.41
C GLY A 40 -3.25 6.22 13.01
N CYS A 41 -2.83 4.98 12.76
CA CYS A 41 -2.36 4.58 11.44
C CYS A 41 -3.46 4.58 10.39
N HIS A 42 -4.73 4.41 10.77
CA HIS A 42 -5.85 4.45 9.85
C HIS A 42 -5.96 5.83 9.16
N ASP A 43 -5.96 6.90 9.95
CA ASP A 43 -6.03 8.28 9.44
C ASP A 43 -4.85 8.62 8.53
N VAL A 44 -3.63 8.28 8.96
CA VAL A 44 -2.42 8.55 8.17
C VAL A 44 -2.44 7.79 6.85
N LEU A 45 -2.91 6.54 6.85
CA LEU A 45 -2.99 5.73 5.65
C LEU A 45 -4.08 6.23 4.70
N VAL A 46 -5.25 6.63 5.23
CA VAL A 46 -6.33 7.21 4.43
C VAL A 46 -5.89 8.52 3.79
N GLU A 47 -5.21 9.40 4.53
CA GLU A 47 -4.67 10.65 4.01
C GLU A 47 -3.61 10.40 2.93
N ALA A 48 -2.67 9.49 3.21
CA ALA A 48 -1.65 9.11 2.23
C ALA A 48 -2.28 8.50 0.97
N CYS A 49 -3.32 7.69 1.12
CA CYS A 49 -4.04 7.11 -0.01
C CYS A 49 -4.78 8.19 -0.80
N ARG A 50 -5.51 9.11 -0.14
CA ARG A 50 -6.21 10.23 -0.80
C ARG A 50 -5.26 11.14 -1.55
N SER A 51 -4.12 11.49 -0.96
CA SER A 51 -3.12 12.35 -1.59
C SER A 51 -2.40 11.69 -2.77
N ASN A 52 -2.31 10.35 -2.81
CA ASN A 52 -1.60 9.61 -3.85
C ASN A 52 -2.54 8.76 -4.74
N LEU A 53 -3.86 8.95 -4.62
CA LEU A 53 -4.85 8.12 -5.28
C LEU A 53 -4.67 8.14 -6.80
N SER A 54 -4.37 9.31 -7.36
CA SER A 54 -4.09 9.48 -8.78
C SER A 54 -2.90 8.64 -9.25
N ILE A 55 -1.84 8.53 -8.43
CA ILE A 55 -0.65 7.74 -8.75
C ILE A 55 -1.00 6.24 -8.69
N ILE A 56 -1.71 5.82 -7.65
CA ILE A 56 -2.14 4.42 -7.46
C ILE A 56 -3.03 3.98 -8.63
N CYS A 57 -4.01 4.81 -9.00
CA CYS A 57 -4.88 4.57 -10.15
C CYS A 57 -4.09 4.52 -11.46
N GLY A 58 -3.14 5.44 -11.67
CA GLY A 58 -2.28 5.45 -12.85
C GLY A 58 -1.46 4.16 -13.00
N ILE A 59 -0.89 3.65 -11.90
CA ILE A 59 -0.18 2.38 -11.87
C ILE A 59 -1.14 1.23 -12.23
N GLY A 60 -2.33 1.21 -11.64
CA GLY A 60 -3.35 0.17 -11.91
C GLY A 60 -3.76 0.11 -13.38
N ILE A 61 -4.04 1.26 -14.00
CA ILE A 61 -4.41 1.35 -15.43
C ILE A 61 -3.25 0.87 -16.30
N SER A 62 -2.01 1.23 -15.95
CA SER A 62 -0.82 0.82 -16.71
C SER A 62 -0.66 -0.70 -16.71
N PHE A 63 -0.82 -1.35 -15.56
CA PHE A 63 -0.80 -2.81 -15.47
C PHE A 63 -1.92 -3.46 -16.29
N ALA A 64 -3.13 -2.89 -16.28
CA ALA A 64 -4.23 -3.40 -17.08
C ALA A 64 -3.91 -3.38 -18.58
N LEU A 65 -3.33 -2.30 -19.09
CA LEU A 65 -2.91 -2.20 -20.49
C LEU A 65 -1.80 -3.19 -20.85
N ILE A 66 -0.81 -3.38 -19.98
CA ILE A 66 0.26 -4.37 -20.17
C ILE A 66 -0.34 -5.78 -20.24
N LEU A 67 -1.27 -6.13 -19.35
CA LEU A 67 -1.92 -7.45 -19.36
C LEU A 67 -2.75 -7.68 -20.62
N ILE A 68 -3.55 -6.70 -21.04
CA ILE A 68 -4.36 -6.79 -22.26
C ILE A 68 -3.46 -6.94 -23.49
N SER A 69 -2.41 -6.13 -23.60
CA SER A 69 -1.46 -6.25 -24.70
C SER A 69 -0.76 -7.60 -24.71
N GLY A 70 -0.39 -8.14 -23.55
CA GLY A 70 0.17 -9.49 -23.41
C GLY A 70 -0.76 -10.57 -23.98
N MET A 71 -2.06 -10.51 -23.65
CA MET A 71 -3.04 -11.47 -24.18
C MET A 71 -3.20 -11.37 -25.71
N VAL A 72 -3.24 -10.15 -26.25
CA VAL A 72 -3.34 -9.92 -27.71
C VAL A 72 -2.09 -10.47 -28.41
N PHE A 73 -0.91 -10.15 -27.91
CA PHE A 73 0.34 -10.63 -28.50
C PHE A 73 0.46 -12.16 -28.42
N SER A 74 0.03 -12.78 -27.32
CA SER A 74 0.02 -14.25 -27.21
C SER A 74 -0.86 -14.88 -28.30
N MET A 75 -2.08 -14.37 -28.52
CA MET A 75 -2.96 -14.90 -29.57
C MET A 75 -2.36 -14.70 -30.97
N MET A 76 -1.83 -13.50 -31.25
CA MET A 76 -1.19 -13.20 -32.54
C MET A 76 0.01 -14.12 -32.80
N LEU A 77 0.86 -14.34 -31.79
CA LEU A 77 2.01 -15.25 -31.89
C LEU A 77 1.58 -16.71 -32.07
N CYS A 78 0.57 -17.17 -31.33
CA CYS A 78 0.03 -18.52 -31.52
C CYS A 78 -0.53 -18.72 -32.93
N CYS A 79 -1.23 -17.73 -33.48
CA CYS A 79 -1.70 -17.78 -34.86
C CYS A 79 -0.53 -17.84 -35.84
N ALA A 80 0.49 -16.99 -35.68
CA ALA A 80 1.66 -16.98 -36.56
C ALA A 80 2.44 -18.31 -36.52
N ILE A 81 2.63 -18.90 -35.34
CA ILE A 81 3.31 -20.19 -35.19
C ILE A 81 2.51 -21.31 -35.88
N ARG A 82 1.19 -21.32 -35.73
CA ARG A 82 0.33 -22.33 -36.35
C ARG A 82 0.32 -22.26 -37.87
N GLU A 83 0.48 -21.07 -38.45
CA GLU A 83 0.61 -20.90 -39.91
C GLU A 83 1.97 -21.43 -40.43
N LEU A 84 2.99 -21.48 -39.57
CA LEU A 84 4.32 -22.04 -39.91
C LEU A 84 4.40 -23.57 -39.74
N SER A 85 3.51 -24.19 -38.98
CA SER A 85 3.45 -25.64 -38.71
C SER A 85 2.50 -26.35 -39.66
#